data_AF-A0A6P8X073-F1
#
_entry.id   AF-A0A6P8X073-F1
#
_cell.length_a   1.000
_cell.length_b   1.000
_cell.length_c   1.000
_cell.angle_alpha   90.00
_cell.angle_beta   90.00
_cell.angle_gamma   90.00
#
_symmetry.space_group_name_H-M   'P 1'
#
loop_
_entity.id
_entity.type
_entity.pdbx_description
1 polymer ?
#
loop_
_entity_poly.entity_id
_entity_poly.type
_entity_poly.pdbx_seq_one_letter_code
_entity_poly.pdbx_strand_id
1 'polypeptide(L)'
;MSAFKMRSILTIGATALGAFYLGSYTERRSSNETTTATEKFQRLPGLPVFATVSAAALIPAGEQNLTATPSRISQIMKYGFPGLDHVRSQSDYVLSYDRRNRVPHWVFEHLTAESVARNDAVDRSKSDFKPDESIHPFFRAQNTDYRRSGYDRGHMAAAGNHRLHQKHCDDTFLLSNMAPQVGQGFNRDAWNTLETYVRKLTKSYSNVYVCTGPLYLPHKEDDGKMYVKYEVIGSNTVAVPTHFYKVIVSEAADQKLHMEAYVMPNKVISNDTPLQVFQVPPETVERAAGLLFFDQINRKQLATINGKKI
;
A
#
# COMPACT_ATOMS: atom_id res chain seq x y z
N MET A 1 -6.65 62.22 -27.22
CA MET A 1 -7.93 62.39 -26.50
C MET A 1 -9.01 61.68 -27.32
N SER A 2 -9.37 60.46 -26.96
CA SER A 2 -10.46 60.13 -26.01
C SER A 2 -11.85 60.18 -26.67
N ALA A 3 -12.26 59.07 -27.30
CA ALA A 3 -13.67 58.78 -27.62
C ALA A 3 -13.95 57.30 -27.93
N PHE A 4 -12.95 56.49 -28.34
CA PHE A 4 -13.20 55.15 -28.86
C PHE A 4 -13.16 53.98 -27.86
N LYS A 5 -12.75 54.18 -26.59
CA LYS A 5 -12.63 53.09 -25.60
C LYS A 5 -13.82 52.95 -24.63
N MET A 6 -14.81 53.83 -24.66
CA MET A 6 -15.89 53.84 -23.66
C MET A 6 -17.17 53.12 -24.10
N ARG A 7 -17.36 52.83 -25.39
CA ARG A 7 -18.57 52.13 -25.90
C ARG A 7 -18.49 50.60 -25.78
N SER A 8 -17.30 50.01 -25.72
CA SER A 8 -17.12 48.55 -25.63
C SER A 8 -17.24 48.00 -24.21
N ILE A 9 -17.05 48.82 -23.18
CA ILE A 9 -17.13 48.37 -21.77
C ILE A 9 -18.59 48.35 -21.29
N LEU A 10 -19.42 49.30 -21.75
CA LEU A 10 -20.84 49.36 -21.42
C LEU A 10 -21.68 48.25 -22.08
N THR A 11 -21.27 47.76 -23.26
CA THR A 11 -21.96 46.66 -23.95
C THR A 11 -21.69 45.30 -23.31
N ILE A 12 -20.48 45.06 -22.79
CA ILE A 12 -20.12 43.79 -22.14
C ILE A 12 -20.80 43.67 -20.75
N GLY A 13 -20.93 44.77 -20.01
CA GLY A 13 -21.60 44.78 -18.70
C GLY A 13 -23.10 44.46 -18.78
N ALA A 14 -23.79 44.95 -19.80
CA ALA A 14 -25.23 44.70 -19.98
C ALA A 14 -25.52 43.24 -20.40
N THR A 15 -24.66 42.63 -21.22
CA THR A 15 -24.83 41.23 -21.64
C THR A 15 -24.58 40.23 -20.49
N ALA A 16 -23.63 40.54 -19.61
CA ALA A 16 -23.30 39.65 -18.48
C ALA A 16 -24.41 39.63 -17.42
N LEU A 17 -25.01 40.78 -17.10
CA LEU A 17 -26.14 40.86 -16.16
C LEU A 17 -27.42 40.23 -16.74
N GLY A 18 -27.67 40.40 -18.04
CA GLY A 18 -28.78 39.74 -18.73
C GLY A 18 -28.67 38.21 -18.71
N ALA A 19 -27.48 37.66 -18.97
CA ALA A 19 -27.25 36.21 -18.94
C ALA A 19 -27.39 35.63 -17.52
N PHE A 20 -26.93 36.36 -16.49
CA PHE A 20 -27.07 35.91 -15.10
C PHE A 20 -28.54 35.90 -14.64
N TYR A 21 -29.31 36.94 -14.96
CA TYR A 21 -30.74 36.99 -14.62
C TYR A 21 -31.57 35.97 -15.40
N LEU A 22 -31.27 35.76 -16.69
CA LEU A 22 -31.95 34.75 -17.49
C LEU A 22 -31.62 33.34 -16.98
N GLY A 23 -30.35 33.06 -16.66
CA GLY A 23 -29.90 31.78 -16.11
C GLY A 23 -30.55 31.47 -14.76
N SER A 24 -30.55 32.42 -13.84
CA SER A 24 -31.16 32.25 -12.51
C SER A 24 -32.69 32.19 -12.56
N TYR A 25 -33.34 32.81 -13.55
CA TYR A 25 -34.77 32.64 -13.81
C TYR A 25 -35.09 31.24 -14.37
N THR A 26 -34.30 30.74 -15.33
CA THR A 26 -34.47 29.39 -15.88
C THR A 26 -34.22 28.29 -14.84
N GLU A 27 -33.24 28.48 -13.95
CA GLU A 27 -32.91 27.53 -12.90
C GLU A 27 -34.03 27.47 -11.84
N ARG A 28 -34.58 28.62 -11.44
CA ARG A 28 -35.75 28.68 -10.54
C ARG A 28 -37.01 28.07 -11.14
N ARG A 29 -37.18 28.17 -12.47
CA ARG A 29 -38.31 27.55 -13.17
C ARG A 29 -38.13 26.03 -13.30
N SER A 30 -36.91 25.56 -13.55
CA SER A 30 -36.57 24.13 -13.56
C SER A 30 -36.77 23.46 -12.19
N SER A 31 -36.48 24.17 -11.09
CA SER A 31 -36.74 23.64 -9.74
C SER A 31 -38.23 23.57 -9.38
N ASN A 32 -39.10 24.35 -10.02
CA ASN A 32 -40.55 24.32 -9.80
C ASN A 32 -41.30 23.33 -10.72
N GLU A 33 -40.66 22.80 -11.77
CA GLU A 33 -41.26 21.81 -12.69
C GLU A 33 -40.96 20.34 -12.30
N THR A 34 -40.24 20.07 -11.20
CA THR A 34 -39.93 18.69 -10.75
C THR A 34 -41.07 18.02 -9.96
N THR A 35 -42.27 18.61 -9.95
CA THR A 35 -43.48 18.02 -9.32
C THR A 35 -44.64 17.99 -10.32
N THR A 36 -44.48 17.28 -11.44
CA THR A 36 -45.54 16.55 -12.19
C THR A 36 -45.02 16.18 -13.58
N ALA A 37 -44.57 14.94 -13.79
CA ALA A 37 -44.58 14.27 -15.10
C ALA A 37 -44.10 12.82 -14.95
N THR A 38 -45.01 11.95 -14.54
CA THR A 38 -44.98 10.53 -14.89
C THR A 38 -45.18 10.41 -16.40
N GLU A 39 -44.16 10.01 -17.16
CA GLU A 39 -44.21 8.91 -18.14
C GLU A 39 -42.98 8.86 -19.08
N LYS A 40 -42.49 7.62 -19.27
CA LYS A 40 -41.74 7.07 -20.41
C LYS A 40 -40.31 7.57 -20.66
N PHE A 41 -39.37 7.06 -19.86
CA PHE A 41 -37.99 6.84 -20.31
C PHE A 41 -37.71 5.36 -20.55
N GLN A 42 -37.25 5.09 -21.77
CA GLN A 42 -36.86 3.79 -22.31
C GLN A 42 -35.62 3.26 -21.56
N ARG A 43 -35.70 2.03 -21.06
CA ARG A 43 -34.67 1.39 -20.23
C ARG A 43 -33.44 1.01 -21.07
N LEU A 44 -32.28 1.59 -20.75
CA LEU A 44 -30.97 1.01 -21.04
C LEU A 44 -30.36 0.51 -19.71
N PRO A 45 -29.71 -0.67 -19.67
CA PRO A 45 -29.39 -1.36 -18.42
C PRO A 45 -28.19 -0.74 -17.69
N GLY A 46 -28.48 -0.05 -16.59
CA GLY A 46 -28.01 -0.39 -15.24
C GLY A 46 -26.51 -0.28 -14.91
N LEU A 47 -26.08 0.92 -14.52
CA LEU A 47 -25.12 1.07 -13.40
C LEU A 47 -25.95 1.27 -12.13
N PRO A 48 -25.71 0.52 -11.02
CA PRO A 48 -26.45 0.73 -9.79
C PRO A 48 -26.09 2.09 -9.17
N VAL A 49 -27.13 2.84 -8.85
CA VAL A 49 -27.09 4.09 -8.08
C VAL A 49 -26.48 3.81 -6.70
N PHE A 50 -25.54 4.65 -6.30
CA PHE A 50 -24.80 4.57 -5.04
C PHE A 50 -25.73 4.44 -3.82
N ALA A 51 -25.41 3.48 -2.94
CA ALA A 51 -26.05 3.35 -1.64
C ALA A 51 -25.76 4.58 -0.78
N THR A 52 -26.79 5.10 -0.12
CA THR A 52 -26.69 6.17 0.87
C THR A 52 -25.86 5.70 2.07
N VAL A 53 -24.82 6.47 2.41
CA VAL A 53 -23.99 6.25 3.61
C VAL A 53 -24.83 6.58 4.84
N SER A 54 -25.06 5.58 5.70
CA SER A 54 -25.57 5.81 7.06
C SER A 54 -24.44 6.39 7.91
N ALA A 55 -24.58 7.65 8.32
CA ALA A 55 -23.67 8.29 9.25
C ALA A 55 -23.75 7.56 10.61
N ALA A 56 -22.60 7.15 11.15
CA ALA A 56 -22.52 6.51 12.45
C ALA A 56 -23.07 7.46 13.55
N ALA A 57 -23.99 6.95 14.37
CA ALA A 57 -24.49 7.65 15.54
C ALA A 57 -23.39 7.73 16.63
N LEU A 58 -23.25 8.91 17.25
CA LEU A 58 -22.34 9.13 18.37
C LEU A 58 -22.83 8.36 19.60
N ILE A 59 -22.00 7.45 20.13
CA ILE A 59 -22.22 6.78 21.41
C ILE A 59 -21.72 7.71 22.53
N PRO A 60 -22.44 7.90 23.65
CA PRO A 60 -21.96 8.71 24.77
C PRO A 60 -20.71 8.10 25.39
N ALA A 61 -19.72 8.93 25.70
CA ALA A 61 -18.50 8.52 26.39
C ALA A 61 -18.83 8.07 27.83
N GLY A 62 -18.87 6.77 28.06
CA GLY A 62 -18.73 6.20 29.40
C GLY A 62 -17.26 6.20 29.81
N GLU A 63 -16.98 6.54 31.06
CA GLU A 63 -15.65 6.50 31.67
C GLU A 63 -14.99 5.11 31.44
N GLN A 64 -13.96 5.07 30.61
CA GLN A 64 -13.18 3.87 30.34
C GLN A 64 -11.98 3.83 31.30
N ASN A 65 -11.88 2.75 32.07
CA ASN A 65 -10.71 2.40 32.88
C ASN A 65 -9.41 2.50 32.04
N LEU A 66 -8.45 3.29 32.51
CA LEU A 66 -7.16 3.59 31.86
C LEU A 66 -6.12 2.45 31.95
N THR A 67 -6.55 1.20 31.72
CA THR A 67 -5.65 0.04 31.55
C THR A 67 -5.94 -0.72 30.26
N ALA A 68 -6.26 0.01 29.18
CA ALA A 68 -6.44 -0.58 27.87
C ALA A 68 -5.10 -1.11 27.34
N THR A 69 -4.98 -2.43 27.17
CA THR A 69 -3.85 -3.03 26.47
C THR A 69 -3.90 -2.58 25.00
N PRO A 70 -2.84 -1.97 24.45
CA PRO A 70 -2.85 -1.48 23.08
C PRO A 70 -3.07 -2.63 22.11
N SER A 71 -3.95 -2.44 21.12
CA SER A 71 -4.23 -3.44 20.10
C SER A 71 -2.95 -3.78 19.31
N ARG A 72 -2.81 -5.03 18.84
CA ARG A 72 -1.63 -5.44 18.05
C ARG A 72 -1.41 -4.55 16.82
N ILE A 73 -2.49 -4.06 16.18
CA ILE A 73 -2.43 -3.08 15.08
C ILE A 73 -1.73 -1.80 15.53
N SER A 74 -2.13 -1.22 16.66
CA SER A 74 -1.52 0.02 17.16
C SER A 74 -0.03 -0.14 17.47
N GLN A 75 0.38 -1.34 17.89
CA GLN A 75 1.79 -1.66 18.09
C GLN A 75 2.53 -1.77 16.76
N ILE A 76 1.98 -2.44 15.75
CA ILE A 76 2.61 -2.58 14.43
C ILE A 76 2.73 -1.22 13.73
N MET A 77 1.66 -0.43 13.79
CA MET A 77 1.53 0.84 13.07
C MET A 77 1.96 2.04 13.92
N LYS A 78 2.84 1.82 14.92
CA LYS A 78 3.35 2.85 15.84
C LYS A 78 3.80 4.12 15.12
N TYR A 79 4.40 3.97 13.95
CA TYR A 79 5.01 5.06 13.18
C TYR A 79 4.18 5.51 11.96
N GLY A 80 2.87 5.27 11.99
CA GLY A 80 1.95 5.74 10.96
C GLY A 80 1.66 4.72 9.86
N PHE A 81 0.62 5.00 9.09
CA PHE A 81 0.19 4.17 7.96
C PHE A 81 0.77 4.73 6.66
N PRO A 82 1.47 3.92 5.84
CA PRO A 82 2.01 4.43 4.57
C PRO A 82 0.96 4.96 3.59
N GLY A 83 -0.24 4.40 3.67
CA GLY A 83 -1.45 4.81 2.94
C GLY A 83 -2.66 4.07 3.53
N LEU A 84 -3.88 4.38 3.09
CA LEU A 84 -5.11 3.85 3.70
C LEU A 84 -6.01 3.04 2.75
N ASP A 85 -5.55 2.75 1.53
CA ASP A 85 -6.36 1.96 0.58
C ASP A 85 -6.49 0.51 1.05
N HIS A 86 -7.73 0.05 1.21
CA HIS A 86 -8.08 -1.35 1.52
C HIS A 86 -7.21 -2.00 2.61
N VAL A 87 -7.01 -1.31 3.72
CA VAL A 87 -6.23 -1.81 4.86
C VAL A 87 -6.91 -3.00 5.52
N ARG A 88 -6.15 -4.04 5.81
CA ARG A 88 -6.57 -5.23 6.54
C ARG A 88 -5.56 -5.56 7.63
N SER A 89 -6.06 -5.95 8.80
CA SER A 89 -5.22 -6.50 9.87
C SER A 89 -5.28 -8.01 9.83
N GLN A 90 -4.12 -8.65 9.85
CA GLN A 90 -4.00 -10.04 10.24
C GLN A 90 -3.58 -10.14 11.70
N SER A 91 -3.33 -11.35 12.19
CA SER A 91 -2.97 -11.56 13.60
C SER A 91 -1.65 -10.89 14.00
N ASP A 92 -0.67 -10.79 13.09
CA ASP A 92 0.68 -10.30 13.44
C ASP A 92 1.36 -9.42 12.37
N TYR A 93 0.61 -9.01 11.34
CA TYR A 93 1.03 -8.00 10.36
C TYR A 93 -0.20 -7.22 9.86
N VAL A 94 0.05 -6.05 9.28
CA VAL A 94 -0.97 -5.23 8.62
C VAL A 94 -0.67 -5.17 7.13
N LEU A 95 -1.68 -5.22 6.26
CA LEU A 95 -1.50 -4.96 4.84
C LEU A 95 -2.47 -3.91 4.30
N SER A 96 -2.06 -3.25 3.23
CA SER A 96 -2.91 -2.49 2.31
C SER A 96 -2.89 -3.22 0.97
N TYR A 97 -4.07 -3.53 0.42
CA TYR A 97 -4.18 -4.38 -0.77
C TYR A 97 -4.55 -3.59 -2.02
N ASP A 98 -3.73 -3.70 -3.07
CA ASP A 98 -4.02 -3.11 -4.37
C ASP A 98 -4.98 -4.01 -5.15
N ARG A 99 -6.27 -3.67 -5.08
CA ARG A 99 -7.32 -4.40 -5.82
C ARG A 99 -7.12 -4.38 -7.34
N ARG A 100 -6.45 -3.35 -7.89
CA ARG A 100 -6.15 -3.24 -9.33
C ARG A 100 -5.01 -4.17 -9.72
N ASN A 101 -3.97 -4.29 -8.90
CA ASN A 101 -2.81 -5.12 -9.23
C ASN A 101 -2.89 -6.55 -8.66
N ARG A 102 -3.84 -6.82 -7.77
CA ARG A 102 -4.06 -8.12 -7.09
C ARG A 102 -2.85 -8.56 -6.24
N VAL A 103 -2.14 -7.58 -5.68
CA VAL A 103 -0.99 -7.72 -4.78
C VAL A 103 -1.06 -6.63 -3.71
N PRO A 104 -0.29 -6.68 -2.60
CA PRO A 104 -0.23 -5.56 -1.66
C PRO A 104 0.24 -4.25 -2.30
N HIS A 105 -0.31 -3.12 -1.85
CA HIS A 105 0.40 -1.84 -1.91
C HIS A 105 1.61 -1.88 -0.98
N TRP A 106 1.37 -2.35 0.25
CA TRP A 106 2.40 -2.52 1.28
C TRP A 106 1.92 -3.51 2.35
N VAL A 107 2.87 -4.08 3.06
CA VAL A 107 2.68 -4.74 4.35
C VAL A 107 3.55 -4.08 5.40
N PHE A 108 3.15 -4.20 6.66
CA PHE A 108 3.87 -3.64 7.80
C PHE A 108 3.98 -4.69 8.90
N GLU A 109 5.19 -4.84 9.42
CA GLU A 109 5.52 -5.84 10.43
C GLU A 109 6.26 -5.15 11.59
N HIS A 110 5.98 -5.58 12.81
CA HIS A 110 6.75 -5.22 14.02
C HIS A 110 7.35 -6.50 14.59
N LEU A 111 8.68 -6.57 14.56
CA LEU A 111 9.46 -7.74 14.90
C LEU A 111 10.20 -7.52 16.21
N THR A 112 10.22 -8.55 17.04
CA THR A 112 11.06 -8.65 18.23
C THR A 112 11.94 -9.90 18.13
N ALA A 113 12.93 -10.03 19.00
CA ALA A 113 13.74 -11.25 19.07
C ALA A 113 12.87 -12.51 19.29
N GLU A 114 11.82 -12.38 20.11
CA GLU A 114 10.85 -13.43 20.39
C GLU A 114 10.03 -13.80 19.15
N SER A 115 9.50 -12.81 18.42
CA SER A 115 8.57 -13.09 17.31
C SER A 115 9.20 -13.82 16.13
N VAL A 116 10.51 -13.67 15.94
CA VAL A 116 11.28 -14.29 14.85
C VAL A 116 12.08 -15.52 15.28
N ALA A 117 12.13 -15.81 16.59
CA ALA A 117 12.82 -16.97 17.13
C ALA A 117 12.23 -18.27 16.58
N ARG A 118 13.06 -19.32 16.47
CA ARG A 118 12.55 -20.65 16.15
C ARG A 118 11.63 -21.10 17.28
N ASN A 119 10.44 -21.56 16.92
CA ASN A 119 9.44 -22.08 17.84
C ASN A 119 8.98 -23.45 17.32
N ASP A 120 9.20 -24.50 18.09
CA ASP A 120 8.84 -25.86 17.67
C ASP A 120 7.32 -26.11 17.65
N ALA A 121 6.52 -25.19 18.22
CA ALA A 121 5.06 -25.18 18.08
C ALA A 121 4.57 -24.59 16.74
N VAL A 122 5.46 -23.98 15.94
CA VAL A 122 5.13 -23.41 14.63
C VAL A 122 5.82 -24.20 13.53
N ASP A 123 5.01 -24.88 12.73
CA ASP A 123 5.44 -25.70 11.60
C ASP A 123 4.93 -25.09 10.28
N ARG A 124 5.86 -24.46 9.55
CA ARG A 124 5.57 -23.85 8.24
C ARG A 124 5.09 -24.86 7.20
N SER A 125 5.43 -26.14 7.35
CA SER A 125 5.00 -27.18 6.38
C SER A 125 3.49 -27.45 6.43
N LYS A 126 2.81 -26.99 7.49
CA LYS A 126 1.35 -27.08 7.64
C LYS A 126 0.60 -25.89 7.04
N SER A 127 1.32 -24.89 6.53
CA SER A 127 0.71 -23.69 5.95
C SER A 127 0.56 -23.85 4.43
N ASP A 128 -0.66 -23.65 3.94
CA ASP A 128 -0.99 -23.76 2.52
C ASP A 128 -1.29 -22.39 1.92
N PHE A 129 -0.74 -22.14 0.73
CA PHE A 129 -1.12 -20.98 -0.07
C PHE A 129 -2.60 -21.04 -0.43
N LYS A 130 -3.37 -20.05 0.01
CA LYS A 130 -4.82 -20.01 -0.19
C LYS A 130 -5.33 -18.60 -0.52
N PRO A 131 -6.40 -18.48 -1.33
CA PRO A 131 -7.00 -17.19 -1.60
C PRO A 131 -7.53 -16.53 -0.33
N ASP A 132 -7.49 -15.20 -0.28
CA ASP A 132 -8.11 -14.44 0.80
C ASP A 132 -9.59 -14.22 0.49
N GLU A 133 -10.46 -14.98 1.16
CA GLU A 133 -11.90 -14.95 0.91
C GLU A 133 -12.58 -13.63 1.30
N SER A 134 -11.92 -12.81 2.13
CA SER A 134 -12.42 -11.48 2.47
C SER A 134 -12.26 -10.46 1.33
N ILE A 135 -11.40 -10.74 0.35
CA ILE A 135 -11.24 -9.91 -0.84
C ILE A 135 -12.33 -10.27 -1.83
N HIS A 136 -13.05 -9.28 -2.35
CA HIS A 136 -14.09 -9.50 -3.36
C HIS A 136 -13.54 -10.31 -4.57
N PRO A 137 -14.29 -11.29 -5.12
CA PRO A 137 -13.78 -12.21 -6.15
C PRO A 137 -13.11 -11.52 -7.37
N PHE A 138 -13.60 -10.36 -7.82
CA PHE A 138 -13.02 -9.60 -8.94
C PHE A 138 -11.55 -9.18 -8.75
N PHE A 139 -11.12 -9.07 -7.49
CA PHE A 139 -9.82 -8.55 -7.11
C PHE A 139 -8.95 -9.60 -6.40
N ARG A 140 -9.39 -10.86 -6.39
CA ARG A 140 -8.74 -11.93 -5.65
C ARG A 140 -7.76 -12.68 -6.53
N ALA A 141 -6.49 -12.72 -6.13
CA ALA A 141 -5.51 -13.62 -6.73
C ALA A 141 -5.81 -15.08 -6.37
N GLN A 142 -5.55 -15.99 -7.30
CA GLN A 142 -5.77 -17.42 -7.17
C GLN A 142 -4.47 -18.20 -7.40
N ASN A 143 -4.36 -19.41 -6.84
CA ASN A 143 -3.20 -20.27 -7.08
C ASN A 143 -3.01 -20.59 -8.56
N THR A 144 -4.11 -20.62 -9.33
CA THR A 144 -4.09 -20.82 -10.78
C THR A 144 -3.40 -19.69 -11.54
N ASP A 145 -3.38 -18.45 -11.01
CA ASP A 145 -2.70 -17.34 -11.67
C ASP A 145 -1.17 -17.48 -11.62
N TYR A 146 -0.67 -18.10 -10.55
CA TYR A 146 0.76 -18.36 -10.34
C TYR A 146 1.22 -19.69 -10.93
N ARG A 147 0.29 -20.64 -11.15
CA ARG A 147 0.65 -21.97 -11.62
C ARG A 147 1.24 -21.90 -13.03
N ARG A 148 2.51 -22.31 -13.16
CA ARG A 148 3.28 -22.30 -14.43
C ARG A 148 3.44 -20.89 -15.05
N SER A 149 3.35 -19.82 -14.24
CA SER A 149 3.63 -18.46 -14.72
C SER A 149 5.12 -18.16 -14.88
N GLY A 150 6.00 -18.99 -14.31
CA GLY A 150 7.44 -18.72 -14.18
C GLY A 150 7.82 -17.97 -12.90
N TYR A 151 6.83 -17.56 -12.10
CA TYR A 151 7.02 -16.81 -10.86
C TYR A 151 6.62 -17.63 -9.63
N ASP A 152 7.34 -17.40 -8.54
CA ASP A 152 6.94 -17.85 -7.21
C ASP A 152 5.82 -16.97 -6.64
N ARG A 153 5.07 -17.53 -5.69
CA ARG A 153 4.21 -16.78 -4.76
C ARG A 153 5.10 -16.18 -3.68
N GLY A 154 5.67 -15.01 -3.97
CA GLY A 154 6.61 -14.31 -3.10
C GLY A 154 5.89 -13.59 -1.96
N HIS A 155 6.26 -13.89 -0.72
CA HIS A 155 5.66 -13.27 0.46
C HIS A 155 6.13 -11.81 0.60
N MET A 156 5.23 -10.88 0.90
CA MET A 156 5.63 -9.54 1.34
C MET A 156 5.96 -9.56 2.84
N ALA A 157 5.01 -10.03 3.68
CA ALA A 157 5.21 -10.35 5.09
C ALA A 157 5.68 -11.81 5.19
N ALA A 158 6.93 -12.02 5.55
CA ALA A 158 7.58 -13.32 5.40
C ALA A 158 7.17 -14.27 6.53
N ALA A 159 6.82 -15.52 6.22
CA ALA A 159 6.45 -16.53 7.24
C ALA A 159 7.49 -16.68 8.36
N GLY A 160 8.79 -16.50 8.05
CA GLY A 160 9.87 -16.56 9.03
C GLY A 160 9.86 -15.46 10.10
N ASN A 161 9.05 -14.42 9.92
CA ASN A 161 8.95 -13.27 10.82
C ASN A 161 7.86 -13.44 11.88
N HIS A 162 6.98 -14.45 11.73
CA HIS A 162 5.74 -14.61 12.49
C HIS A 162 5.66 -15.98 13.16
N ARG A 163 6.49 -16.21 14.19
CA ARG A 163 6.71 -17.53 14.82
C ARG A 163 6.18 -17.65 16.25
N LEU A 164 5.42 -16.68 16.74
CA LEU A 164 4.78 -16.78 18.06
C LEU A 164 3.68 -17.83 18.11
N HIS A 165 2.94 -18.00 17.02
CA HIS A 165 1.80 -18.92 16.95
C HIS A 165 1.59 -19.43 15.52
N GLN A 166 1.10 -20.68 15.34
CA GLN A 166 0.89 -21.29 14.02
C GLN A 166 0.00 -20.40 13.13
N LYS A 167 -1.10 -19.88 13.68
CA LYS A 167 -1.99 -18.93 12.99
C LYS A 167 -1.26 -17.70 12.43
N HIS A 168 -0.27 -17.16 13.14
CA HIS A 168 0.45 -15.97 12.66
C HIS A 168 1.23 -16.31 11.39
N CYS A 169 1.87 -17.50 11.36
CA CYS A 169 2.51 -18.04 10.17
C CYS A 169 1.50 -18.33 9.06
N ASP A 170 0.40 -19.02 9.36
CA ASP A 170 -0.62 -19.39 8.36
C ASP A 170 -1.23 -18.18 7.65
N ASP A 171 -1.48 -17.09 8.38
CA ASP A 171 -2.03 -15.85 7.82
C ASP A 171 -1.09 -15.21 6.78
N THR A 172 0.21 -15.54 6.80
CA THR A 172 1.15 -15.05 5.78
C THR A 172 0.99 -15.77 4.44
N PHE A 173 0.36 -16.95 4.40
CA PHE A 173 0.16 -17.73 3.18
C PHE A 173 -1.11 -17.34 2.40
N LEU A 174 -1.83 -16.31 2.86
CA LEU A 174 -2.92 -15.72 2.10
C LEU A 174 -2.37 -15.09 0.81
N LEU A 175 -3.01 -15.36 -0.33
CA LEU A 175 -2.59 -14.81 -1.63
C LEU A 175 -2.68 -13.28 -1.69
N SER A 176 -3.43 -12.65 -0.79
CA SER A 176 -3.44 -11.20 -0.63
C SER A 176 -2.10 -10.62 -0.14
N ASN A 177 -1.23 -11.44 0.48
CA ASN A 177 0.13 -11.10 0.89
C ASN A 177 1.20 -11.48 -0.17
N MET A 178 0.78 -11.98 -1.33
CA MET A 178 1.71 -12.43 -2.37
C MET A 178 1.91 -11.40 -3.46
N ALA A 179 3.10 -11.42 -4.06
CA ALA A 179 3.35 -10.87 -5.37
C ALA A 179 4.18 -11.86 -6.22
N PRO A 180 4.06 -11.84 -7.55
CA PRO A 180 4.91 -12.64 -8.43
C PRO A 180 6.37 -12.24 -8.30
N GLN A 181 7.20 -13.17 -7.84
CA GLN A 181 8.64 -12.96 -7.68
C GLN A 181 9.42 -13.98 -8.50
N VAL A 182 10.53 -13.56 -9.10
CA VAL A 182 11.50 -14.49 -9.69
C VAL A 182 11.95 -15.47 -8.61
N GLY A 183 11.92 -16.77 -8.92
CA GLY A 183 12.19 -17.82 -7.93
C GLY A 183 13.68 -17.90 -7.58
N GLN A 184 14.43 -18.67 -8.38
CA GLN A 184 15.87 -18.83 -8.21
C GLN A 184 16.61 -17.53 -8.50
N GLY A 185 17.58 -17.20 -7.65
CA GLY A 185 18.37 -15.96 -7.70
C GLY A 185 17.65 -14.73 -7.14
N PHE A 186 16.38 -14.85 -6.71
CA PHE A 186 15.66 -13.74 -6.08
C PHE A 186 14.86 -14.19 -4.85
N ASN A 187 13.59 -14.59 -4.99
CA ASN A 187 12.72 -14.97 -3.85
C ASN A 187 13.38 -16.01 -2.93
N ARG A 188 13.97 -17.05 -3.53
CA ARG A 188 14.57 -18.17 -2.80
C ARG A 188 15.97 -17.89 -2.26
N ASP A 189 16.60 -16.81 -2.73
CA ASP A 189 18.02 -16.51 -2.54
C ASP A 189 18.23 -15.06 -2.05
N ALA A 190 18.47 -14.11 -2.95
CA ALA A 190 18.83 -12.73 -2.62
C ALA A 190 17.78 -11.99 -1.77
N TRP A 191 16.49 -12.16 -2.08
CA TRP A 191 15.40 -11.56 -1.31
C TRP A 191 15.31 -12.17 0.11
N ASN A 192 15.39 -13.51 0.22
CA ASN A 192 15.45 -14.20 1.51
C ASN A 192 16.72 -13.84 2.32
N THR A 193 17.82 -13.45 1.65
CA THR A 193 19.01 -12.92 2.32
C THR A 193 18.70 -11.59 3.00
N LEU A 194 17.99 -10.68 2.33
CA LEU A 194 17.51 -9.43 2.92
C LEU A 194 16.52 -9.70 4.07
N GLU A 195 15.58 -10.61 3.92
CA GLU A 195 14.65 -11.00 5.00
C GLU A 195 15.39 -11.57 6.22
N THR A 196 16.40 -12.41 5.98
CA THR A 196 17.24 -12.97 7.05
C THR A 196 18.06 -11.89 7.74
N TYR A 197 18.55 -10.90 6.99
CA TYR A 197 19.22 -9.73 7.56
C TYR A 197 18.28 -8.93 8.46
N VAL A 198 17.07 -8.60 7.99
CA VAL A 198 16.06 -7.87 8.80
C VAL A 198 15.72 -8.62 10.08
N ARG A 199 15.56 -9.95 10.03
CA ARG A 199 15.39 -10.77 11.26
C ARG A 199 16.60 -10.72 12.18
N LYS A 200 17.83 -10.66 11.66
CA LYS A 200 19.05 -10.58 12.49
C LYS A 200 19.16 -9.26 13.22
N LEU A 201 18.55 -8.18 12.72
CA LEU A 201 18.53 -6.88 13.39
C LEU A 201 17.91 -6.96 14.79
N THR A 202 16.97 -7.87 15.04
CA THR A 202 16.36 -8.06 16.37
C THR A 202 17.34 -8.57 17.44
N LYS A 203 18.56 -8.97 17.05
CA LYS A 203 19.65 -9.28 18.00
C LYS A 203 20.33 -8.03 18.56
N SER A 204 20.26 -6.92 17.83
CA SER A 204 20.90 -5.64 18.18
C SER A 204 19.90 -4.57 18.59
N TYR A 205 18.65 -4.70 18.13
CA TYR A 205 17.57 -3.75 18.34
C TYR A 205 16.39 -4.45 19.00
N SER A 206 15.79 -3.81 20.00
CA SER A 206 14.68 -4.39 20.77
C SER A 206 13.43 -4.57 19.90
N ASN A 207 13.16 -3.57 19.05
CA ASN A 207 12.03 -3.54 18.13
C ASN A 207 12.54 -3.20 16.72
N VAL A 208 12.07 -3.95 15.73
CA VAL A 208 12.36 -3.71 14.31
C VAL A 208 11.04 -3.59 13.56
N TYR A 209 10.80 -2.44 12.98
CA TYR A 209 9.63 -2.15 12.17
C TYR A 209 10.01 -2.19 10.71
N VAL A 210 9.27 -2.92 9.88
CA VAL A 210 9.58 -3.05 8.46
C VAL A 210 8.31 -2.91 7.63
N CYS A 211 8.39 -2.02 6.64
CA CYS A 211 7.41 -1.91 5.57
C CYS A 211 7.98 -2.55 4.30
N THR A 212 7.23 -3.48 3.71
CA THR A 212 7.61 -4.18 2.48
C THR A 212 6.56 -3.94 1.40
N GLY A 213 6.96 -3.73 0.15
CA GLY A 213 5.99 -3.59 -0.94
C GLY A 213 6.60 -3.67 -2.34
N PRO A 214 5.75 -3.79 -3.38
CA PRO A 214 6.17 -3.78 -4.78
C PRO A 214 6.40 -2.36 -5.32
N LEU A 215 7.17 -2.26 -6.41
CA LEU A 215 7.34 -1.04 -7.22
C LEU A 215 7.20 -1.34 -8.71
N TYR A 216 6.69 -0.34 -9.43
CA TYR A 216 6.54 -0.33 -10.89
C TYR A 216 7.34 0.84 -11.46
N LEU A 217 8.65 0.65 -11.58
CA LEU A 217 9.59 1.71 -11.93
C LEU A 217 9.66 1.94 -13.44
N PRO A 218 9.84 3.20 -13.89
CA PRO A 218 9.94 3.49 -15.31
C PRO A 218 11.34 3.19 -15.85
N HIS A 219 11.42 2.84 -17.13
CA HIS A 219 12.66 2.78 -17.90
C HIS A 219 12.56 3.68 -19.15
N LYS A 220 13.71 4.09 -19.67
CA LYS A 220 13.79 4.88 -20.91
C LYS A 220 13.89 3.93 -22.10
N GLU A 221 13.12 4.18 -23.15
CA GLU A 221 13.20 3.44 -24.42
C GLU A 221 13.93 4.25 -25.51
N ASP A 222 14.17 3.64 -26.67
CA ASP A 222 14.94 4.22 -27.78
C ASP A 222 14.34 5.52 -28.33
N ASP A 223 13.03 5.73 -28.16
CA ASP A 223 12.32 6.95 -28.54
C ASP A 223 12.56 8.13 -27.59
N GLY A 224 13.34 7.91 -26.52
CA GLY A 224 13.70 8.91 -25.53
C GLY A 224 12.65 9.14 -24.44
N LYS A 225 11.49 8.46 -24.46
CA LYS A 225 10.43 8.61 -23.47
C LYS A 225 10.59 7.59 -22.33
N MET A 226 9.92 7.88 -21.22
CA MET A 226 9.86 7.00 -20.05
C MET A 226 8.58 6.18 -20.06
N TYR A 227 8.70 4.88 -19.87
CA TYR A 227 7.58 3.95 -19.82
C TYR A 227 7.63 3.11 -18.55
N VAL A 228 6.46 2.80 -18.00
CA VAL A 228 6.31 1.74 -17.00
C VAL A 228 5.73 0.53 -17.72
N LYS A 229 6.49 -0.56 -17.76
CA LYS A 229 6.05 -1.83 -18.37
C LYS A 229 6.27 -2.96 -17.38
N TYR A 230 5.24 -3.78 -17.20
CA TYR A 230 5.29 -4.96 -16.36
C TYR A 230 4.34 -6.03 -16.91
N GLU A 231 4.67 -7.29 -16.63
CA GLU A 231 3.83 -8.43 -16.98
C GLU A 231 2.62 -8.53 -16.04
N VAL A 232 1.51 -9.09 -16.53
CA VAL A 232 0.41 -9.57 -15.69
C VAL A 232 0.19 -11.05 -15.94
N ILE A 233 -0.01 -11.83 -14.89
CA ILE A 233 -0.13 -13.30 -14.97
C ILE A 233 -1.54 -13.78 -14.60
N GLY A 234 -1.93 -14.92 -15.18
CA GLY A 234 -3.20 -15.58 -14.88
C GLY A 234 -4.44 -14.86 -15.44
N SER A 235 -5.60 -15.48 -15.27
CA SER A 235 -6.88 -14.91 -15.71
C SER A 235 -7.28 -13.68 -14.89
N ASN A 236 -6.77 -13.57 -13.66
CA ASN A 236 -7.04 -12.42 -12.79
C ASN A 236 -6.07 -11.25 -13.01
N THR A 237 -5.14 -11.36 -13.98
CA THR A 237 -4.19 -10.29 -14.35
C THR A 237 -3.40 -9.76 -13.15
N VAL A 238 -2.79 -10.68 -12.38
CA VAL A 238 -1.96 -10.33 -11.22
C VAL A 238 -0.67 -9.66 -11.71
N ALA A 239 -0.39 -8.45 -11.25
CA ALA A 239 0.77 -7.70 -11.72
C ALA A 239 2.08 -8.29 -11.21
N VAL A 240 3.09 -8.37 -12.07
CA VAL A 240 4.47 -8.74 -11.76
C VAL A 240 5.26 -7.46 -11.47
N PRO A 241 5.61 -7.15 -10.21
CA PRO A 241 6.35 -5.93 -9.90
C PRO A 241 7.73 -5.91 -10.56
N THR A 242 8.17 -4.73 -10.96
CA THR A 242 9.52 -4.55 -11.51
C THR A 242 10.60 -4.67 -10.42
N HIS A 243 10.28 -4.20 -9.21
CA HIS A 243 11.16 -4.15 -8.05
C HIS A 243 10.35 -4.35 -6.78
N PHE A 244 11.03 -4.60 -5.67
CA PHE A 244 10.47 -4.62 -4.33
C PHE A 244 11.31 -3.74 -3.41
N TYR A 245 10.69 -3.20 -2.37
CA TYR A 245 11.39 -2.45 -1.34
C TYR A 245 11.21 -3.06 0.05
N LYS A 246 12.17 -2.76 0.93
CA LYS A 246 11.97 -2.78 2.38
C LYS A 246 12.47 -1.46 2.97
N VAL A 247 11.62 -0.78 3.72
CA VAL A 247 12.01 0.38 4.55
C VAL A 247 11.88 -0.04 6.01
N ILE A 248 12.97 0.11 6.77
CA ILE A 248 13.14 -0.49 8.09
C ILE A 248 13.49 0.62 9.07
N VAL A 249 12.85 0.62 10.25
CA VAL A 249 13.28 1.40 11.41
C VAL A 249 13.55 0.45 12.56
N SER A 250 14.72 0.57 13.16
CA SER A 250 15.16 -0.24 14.29
C SER A 250 15.39 0.63 15.53
N GLU A 251 14.89 0.16 16.68
CA GLU A 251 15.00 0.84 17.97
C GLU A 251 16.16 0.27 18.80
N ALA A 252 17.18 1.10 19.05
CA ALA A 252 18.30 0.73 19.90
C ALA A 252 17.92 0.78 21.39
N ALA A 253 18.70 0.11 22.24
CA ALA A 253 18.49 0.11 23.69
C ALA A 253 18.55 1.52 24.31
N ASP A 254 19.29 2.44 23.69
CA ASP A 254 19.39 3.85 24.10
C ASP A 254 18.30 4.74 23.45
N GLN A 255 17.24 4.13 22.92
CA GLN A 255 16.10 4.76 22.24
C GLN A 255 16.45 5.48 20.94
N LYS A 256 17.69 5.36 20.44
CA LYS A 256 18.03 5.88 19.11
C LYS A 256 17.35 5.07 18.02
N LEU A 257 16.92 5.80 16.99
CA LEU A 257 16.27 5.23 15.82
C LEU A 257 17.25 5.15 14.66
N HIS A 258 17.31 3.99 14.03
CA HIS A 258 18.16 3.72 12.87
C HIS A 258 17.27 3.30 11.70
N MET A 259 17.45 3.94 10.54
CA MET A 259 16.68 3.64 9.35
C MET A 259 17.53 3.01 8.26
N GLU A 260 16.97 2.03 7.56
CA GLU A 260 17.54 1.47 6.34
C GLU A 260 16.46 1.35 5.26
N ALA A 261 16.82 1.54 4.00
CA ALA A 261 15.91 1.41 2.87
C ALA A 261 16.58 0.70 1.70
N TYR A 262 15.94 -0.35 1.20
CA TYR A 262 16.42 -1.20 0.13
C TYR A 262 15.43 -1.21 -1.03
N VAL A 263 15.94 -1.22 -2.26
CA VAL A 263 15.17 -1.51 -3.47
C VAL A 263 15.90 -2.58 -4.29
N MET A 264 15.24 -3.71 -4.51
CA MET A 264 15.81 -4.84 -5.25
C MET A 264 14.99 -5.13 -6.51
N PRO A 265 15.63 -5.33 -7.68
CA PRO A 265 14.93 -5.66 -8.91
C PRO A 265 14.38 -7.08 -8.86
N ASN A 266 13.18 -7.29 -9.39
CA ASN A 266 12.53 -8.60 -9.50
C ASN A 266 13.13 -9.42 -10.66
N LYS A 267 14.40 -9.79 -10.52
CA LYS A 267 15.20 -10.53 -11.50
C LYS A 267 16.23 -11.39 -10.78
N VAL A 268 16.87 -12.29 -11.51
CA VAL A 268 18.01 -13.08 -10.98
C VAL A 268 19.12 -12.13 -10.52
N ILE A 269 19.54 -12.28 -9.26
CA ILE A 269 20.65 -11.55 -8.64
C ILE A 269 21.71 -12.59 -8.24
N SER A 270 22.99 -12.29 -8.48
CA SER A 270 24.08 -13.17 -8.05
C SER A 270 24.14 -13.26 -6.53
N ASN A 271 24.36 -14.45 -5.99
CA ASN A 271 24.49 -14.69 -4.55
C ASN A 271 25.68 -13.94 -3.92
N ASP A 272 26.68 -13.57 -4.71
CA ASP A 272 27.84 -12.80 -4.25
C ASP A 272 27.54 -11.28 -4.13
N THR A 273 26.36 -10.84 -4.57
CA THR A 273 25.99 -9.42 -4.56
C THR A 273 25.67 -8.98 -3.13
N PRO A 274 26.43 -8.03 -2.55
CA PRO A 274 26.20 -7.61 -1.17
C PRO A 274 24.93 -6.73 -1.06
N LEU A 275 24.15 -6.89 0.02
CA LEU A 275 22.88 -6.17 0.20
C LEU A 275 23.01 -4.64 0.13
N GLN A 276 24.17 -4.10 0.53
CA GLN A 276 24.45 -2.68 0.56
C GLN A 276 24.33 -2.02 -0.81
N VAL A 277 24.53 -2.75 -1.92
CA VAL A 277 24.37 -2.19 -3.27
C VAL A 277 22.92 -1.80 -3.59
N PHE A 278 21.95 -2.36 -2.85
CA PHE A 278 20.53 -2.09 -3.00
C PHE A 278 20.03 -1.00 -2.05
N GLN A 279 20.90 -0.42 -1.21
CA GLN A 279 20.51 0.67 -0.32
C GLN A 279 20.24 1.94 -1.12
N VAL A 280 19.11 2.58 -0.85
CA VAL A 280 18.68 3.84 -1.48
C VAL A 280 18.25 4.85 -0.43
N PRO A 281 18.23 6.16 -0.71
CA PRO A 281 17.57 7.12 0.16
C PRO A 281 16.09 6.73 0.33
N PRO A 282 15.54 6.70 1.55
CA PRO A 282 14.16 6.27 1.74
C PRO A 282 13.15 7.17 1.00
N GLU A 283 13.47 8.44 0.79
CA GLU A 283 12.67 9.39 0.00
C GLU A 283 12.55 8.96 -1.47
N THR A 284 13.51 8.20 -1.98
CA THR A 284 13.45 7.60 -3.33
C THR A 284 12.36 6.53 -3.37
N VAL A 285 12.24 5.73 -2.31
CA VAL A 285 11.19 4.71 -2.17
C VAL A 285 9.82 5.39 -2.04
N GLU A 286 9.71 6.42 -1.21
CA GLU A 286 8.46 7.18 -1.01
C GLU A 286 7.93 7.76 -2.33
N ARG A 287 8.81 8.41 -3.11
CA ARG A 287 8.47 8.96 -4.42
C ARG A 287 8.03 7.89 -5.42
N ALA A 288 8.68 6.74 -5.41
CA ALA A 288 8.37 5.66 -6.35
C ALA A 288 7.10 4.87 -5.97
N ALA A 289 6.84 4.71 -4.67
CA ALA A 289 5.67 3.99 -4.17
C ALA A 289 4.41 4.87 -4.09
N GLY A 290 4.56 6.19 -4.02
CA GLY A 290 3.46 7.11 -3.73
C GLY A 290 2.96 6.98 -2.28
N LEU A 291 3.87 6.66 -1.35
CA LEU A 291 3.61 6.41 0.07
C LEU A 291 4.61 7.20 0.92
N LEU A 292 4.28 7.46 2.18
CA LEU A 292 5.22 8.01 3.17
C LEU A 292 5.54 6.93 4.20
N PHE A 293 6.81 6.67 4.49
CA PHE A 293 7.18 5.64 5.45
C PHE A 293 7.63 6.27 6.75
N PHE A 294 7.11 5.78 7.87
CA PHE A 294 7.47 6.26 9.21
C PHE A 294 7.21 7.77 9.39
N ASP A 295 6.04 8.25 8.94
CA ASP A 295 5.72 9.69 8.88
C ASP A 295 5.64 10.39 10.24
N GLN A 296 5.49 9.61 11.32
CA GLN A 296 5.56 10.10 12.70
C GLN A 296 7.00 10.36 13.18
N ILE A 297 8.02 9.97 12.40
CA ILE A 297 9.44 10.19 12.72
C ILE A 297 9.98 11.32 11.85
N ASN A 298 10.42 12.41 12.49
CA ASN A 298 11.18 13.41 11.76
C ASN A 298 12.56 12.82 11.41
N ARG A 299 12.94 12.83 10.13
CA ARG A 299 14.21 12.23 9.66
C ARG A 299 15.45 12.79 10.36
N LYS A 300 15.40 14.02 10.90
CA LYS A 300 16.48 14.62 11.71
C LYS A 300 16.65 13.99 13.10
N GLN A 301 15.67 13.23 13.57
CA GLN A 301 15.73 12.48 14.84
C GLN A 301 16.39 11.11 14.68
N LEU A 302 16.62 10.66 13.44
CA LEU A 302 17.30 9.40 13.17
C LEU A 302 18.78 9.54 13.51
N ALA A 303 19.34 8.57 14.21
CA ALA A 303 20.77 8.51 14.48
C ALA A 303 21.55 8.15 13.20
N THR A 304 20.99 7.29 12.35
CA THR A 304 21.57 6.93 11.06
C THR A 304 20.53 6.62 10.00
N ILE A 305 20.87 6.86 8.73
CA ILE A 305 20.18 6.33 7.55
C ILE A 305 21.19 5.53 6.72
N ASN A 306 20.88 4.26 6.43
CA ASN A 306 21.75 3.33 5.69
C ASN A 306 23.19 3.29 6.26
N GLY A 307 23.31 3.22 7.58
CA GLY A 307 24.60 3.19 8.30
C GLY A 307 25.35 4.52 8.36
N LYS A 308 24.86 5.60 7.72
CA LYS A 308 25.46 6.94 7.77
C LYS A 308 24.78 7.81 8.82
N LYS A 309 25.56 8.53 9.63
CA LYS A 309 25.03 9.48 10.61
C LYS A 309 24.30 10.64 9.93
N ILE A 310 23.24 11.13 10.57
CA ILE A 310 22.47 12.32 10.16
C ILE A 310 22.97 13.56 10.89
#